data_AF-A0A1J9QE16-F1
#
_entry.id   AF-A0A1J9QE16-F1
#
_cell.length_a   1.000
_cell.length_b   1.000
_cell.length_c   1.000
_cell.angle_alpha   90.00
_cell.angle_beta   90.00
_cell.angle_gamma   90.00
#
_symmetry.space_group_name_H-M   'P 1'
#
loop_
_entity.id
_entity.type
_entity.pdbx_description
1 polymer ?
#
loop_
_entity_poly.entity_id
_entity_poly.type
_entity_poly.pdbx_seq_one_letter_code
_entity_poly.pdbx_strand_id
1 'polypeptide(L)'
;MPSKPSCVRCSDMLRLSFKPQFQRHCALNSSSSLVPRHAGTSSSRYASASTSTKSTSTPPPNKSSNKKILRDPENEPANSPSSPISHIAQSLQSRASRTTETYTAYGATKKMFEACQLQADYKIPEASQVGRIVPKTANGEDLGVGEGAWYKELALLPTFSTWSQITFLHMYLLTVRLRTLPSPESFRTYSQHLLDNFSHNAEHRMTIYHGMTMRGIRNRYLKDLFIQWRGVLAAYDQGLVSGDAVLGAAVWRNIWKASHVEPKAADDGNEPEEMDWRKVAVVVGYMRRVLAEMGRVPDEGLVDLVIGKKAFGLNRQDWGLVGTVSRGMNEPFGRLADAEKKES
;
A
#
# COMPACT_ATOMS: atom_id res chain seq x y z
N MET A 1 36.89 37.07 -7.64
CA MET A 1 37.73 35.86 -7.78
C MET A 1 37.00 34.84 -8.64
N PRO A 2 37.70 33.99 -9.41
CA PRO A 2 37.11 33.32 -10.58
C PRO A 2 36.18 32.15 -10.23
N SER A 3 35.16 31.98 -11.05
CA SER A 3 34.27 30.82 -11.06
C SER A 3 35.02 29.54 -11.48
N LYS A 4 34.89 28.47 -10.71
CA LYS A 4 35.38 27.14 -11.13
C LYS A 4 34.48 26.61 -12.24
N PRO A 5 35.02 26.05 -13.34
CA PRO A 5 34.21 25.43 -14.37
C PRO A 5 33.59 24.14 -13.84
N SER A 6 32.28 23.98 -14.00
CA SER A 6 31.59 22.71 -13.72
C SER A 6 32.03 21.66 -14.74
N CYS A 7 32.37 20.46 -14.25
CA CYS A 7 32.80 19.36 -15.10
C CYS A 7 31.65 18.91 -16.01
N VAL A 8 31.78 19.14 -17.33
CA VAL A 8 30.78 18.76 -18.34
C VAL A 8 30.41 17.28 -18.25
N ARG A 9 31.42 16.40 -18.04
CA ARG A 9 31.20 14.96 -17.83
C ARG A 9 30.31 14.61 -16.63
N CYS A 10 30.29 15.42 -15.57
CA CYS A 10 29.40 15.19 -14.42
C CYS A 10 27.95 15.63 -14.71
N SER A 11 27.77 16.67 -15.53
CA SER A 11 26.44 17.09 -16.01
C SER A 11 25.83 16.04 -16.95
N ASP A 12 26.63 15.49 -17.86
CA ASP A 12 26.17 14.46 -18.81
C ASP A 12 25.87 13.12 -18.11
N MET A 13 26.63 12.75 -17.07
CA MET A 13 26.36 11.52 -16.31
C MET A 13 25.03 11.60 -15.55
N LEU A 14 24.65 12.78 -15.03
CA LEU A 14 23.34 13.00 -14.41
C LEU A 14 22.19 12.97 -15.43
N ARG A 15 22.40 13.51 -16.64
CA ARG A 15 21.40 13.47 -17.73
C ARG A 15 21.22 12.07 -18.34
N LEU A 16 22.24 11.21 -18.28
CA LEU A 16 22.16 9.84 -18.82
C LEU A 16 21.66 8.79 -17.83
N SER A 17 21.73 9.05 -16.52
CA SER A 17 21.29 8.09 -15.48
C SER A 17 19.77 8.14 -15.19
N PHE A 18 19.08 9.23 -15.58
CA PHE A 18 17.63 9.39 -15.45
C PHE A 18 16.94 9.52 -16.82
N LYS A 19 16.95 8.45 -17.61
CA LYS A 19 15.91 8.24 -18.63
C LYS A 19 14.72 7.51 -18.00
N PRO A 20 13.53 8.11 -17.87
CA PRO A 20 12.33 7.38 -17.48
C PRO A 20 11.96 6.39 -18.59
N GLN A 21 12.29 5.11 -18.40
CA GLN A 21 11.81 4.02 -19.27
C GLN A 21 10.32 3.69 -18.96
N PHE A 22 9.44 4.68 -19.16
CA PHE A 22 8.00 4.47 -19.11
C PHE A 22 7.29 5.26 -20.23
N GLN A 23 7.50 4.81 -21.46
CA GLN A 23 6.65 5.15 -22.59
C GLN A 23 6.55 3.96 -23.56
N ARG A 24 5.62 3.06 -23.25
CA ARG A 24 4.98 2.15 -24.22
C ARG A 24 3.50 2.06 -23.88
N HIS A 25 2.73 3.02 -24.39
CA HIS A 25 1.29 2.91 -24.45
C HIS A 25 0.93 1.76 -25.40
N CYS A 26 0.12 0.80 -24.92
CA CYS A 26 -0.58 -0.11 -25.82
C CYS A 26 -1.87 0.58 -26.31
N ALA A 27 -1.79 1.28 -27.44
CA ALA A 27 -2.98 1.65 -28.20
C ALA A 27 -3.59 0.38 -28.80
N LEU A 28 -4.84 0.08 -28.45
CA LEU A 28 -5.60 -1.05 -29.02
C LEU A 28 -6.27 -0.60 -30.31
N ASN A 29 -5.64 -0.88 -31.45
CA ASN A 29 -6.30 -0.76 -32.76
C ASN A 29 -7.05 -2.06 -33.09
N SER A 30 -8.37 -1.96 -33.20
CA SER A 30 -9.24 -3.02 -33.69
C SER A 30 -9.25 -3.05 -35.21
N SER A 31 -8.57 -4.04 -35.82
CA SER A 31 -8.73 -4.35 -37.25
C SER A 31 -8.68 -5.86 -37.47
N SER A 32 -9.76 -6.42 -38.01
CA SER A 32 -9.87 -7.85 -38.36
C SER A 32 -9.42 -8.14 -39.79
N SER A 33 -8.51 -9.10 -39.98
CA SER A 33 -8.26 -9.74 -41.28
C SER A 33 -7.76 -11.18 -41.10
N LEU A 34 -8.04 -12.04 -42.10
CA LEU A 34 -7.92 -13.50 -42.03
C LEU A 34 -6.58 -14.00 -42.63
N VAL A 35 -5.96 -15.00 -41.96
CA VAL A 35 -5.46 -16.30 -42.50
C VAL A 35 -4.63 -16.26 -43.82
N PRO A 36 -3.37 -16.82 -43.89
CA PRO A 36 -3.18 -18.28 -43.82
C PRO A 36 -1.91 -18.84 -43.15
N ARG A 37 -1.91 -20.17 -43.02
CA ARG A 37 -0.87 -21.06 -42.42
C ARG A 37 0.41 -21.16 -43.27
N HIS A 38 1.53 -21.48 -42.62
CA HIS A 38 2.39 -22.61 -43.06
C HIS A 38 3.16 -23.22 -41.87
N ALA A 39 3.82 -24.36 -42.11
CA ALA A 39 4.17 -25.36 -41.09
C ALA A 39 5.64 -25.36 -40.61
N GLY A 40 5.89 -26.00 -39.46
CA GLY A 40 7.23 -26.30 -38.95
C GLY A 40 7.19 -27.41 -37.89
N THR A 41 7.63 -28.61 -38.26
CA THR A 41 7.69 -29.81 -37.40
C THR A 41 8.96 -29.87 -36.56
N SER A 42 8.88 -30.37 -35.31
CA SER A 42 9.91 -31.27 -34.77
C SER A 42 9.39 -32.17 -33.63
N SER A 43 10.09 -33.27 -33.37
CA SER A 43 9.53 -34.52 -32.82
C SER A 43 9.33 -34.59 -31.30
N SER A 44 8.31 -35.37 -30.93
CA SER A 44 8.16 -36.00 -29.61
C SER A 44 9.14 -37.17 -29.43
N ARG A 45 9.56 -37.44 -28.18
CA ARG A 45 9.93 -38.78 -27.72
C ARG A 45 9.27 -39.08 -26.37
N TYR A 46 8.49 -40.15 -26.34
CA TYR A 46 7.90 -40.75 -25.15
C TYR A 46 8.94 -41.62 -24.41
N ALA A 47 8.79 -41.74 -23.09
CA ALA A 47 8.97 -43.01 -22.37
C ALA A 47 8.21 -42.95 -21.03
N SER A 48 7.19 -43.79 -20.88
CA SER A 48 6.56 -44.08 -19.58
C SER A 48 6.93 -45.51 -19.17
N ALA A 49 7.12 -45.76 -17.88
CA ALA A 49 7.15 -47.11 -17.33
C ALA A 49 6.36 -47.14 -16.02
N SER A 50 5.38 -48.05 -15.96
CA SER A 50 4.51 -48.29 -14.81
C SER A 50 4.67 -49.73 -14.36
N THR A 51 4.62 -49.99 -13.06
CA THR A 51 4.50 -51.36 -12.53
C THR A 51 3.42 -51.39 -11.46
N SER A 52 2.55 -52.39 -11.50
CA SER A 52 1.42 -52.56 -10.57
C SER A 52 1.42 -53.94 -9.92
N THR A 53 0.91 -54.04 -8.70
CA THR A 53 0.38 -55.29 -8.14
C THR A 53 -0.91 -55.03 -7.32
N LYS A 54 -1.85 -55.97 -7.37
CA LYS A 54 -3.13 -56.00 -6.62
C LYS A 54 -2.88 -56.63 -5.21
N SER A 55 -3.78 -56.71 -4.21
CA SER A 55 -5.24 -56.94 -4.25
C SER A 55 -5.99 -56.75 -2.90
N THR A 56 -7.23 -56.25 -2.99
CA THR A 56 -8.50 -56.61 -2.28
C THR A 56 -8.52 -57.20 -0.84
N SER A 57 -9.21 -56.53 0.11
CA SER A 57 -10.45 -57.03 0.81
C SER A 57 -10.91 -56.15 2.02
N THR A 58 -12.23 -56.13 2.28
CA THR A 58 -12.96 -55.60 3.46
C THR A 58 -13.59 -56.80 4.24
N PRO A 59 -14.30 -56.70 5.40
CA PRO A 59 -14.88 -55.57 6.18
C PRO A 59 -14.27 -55.53 7.63
N PRO A 60 -14.92 -55.25 8.80
CA PRO A 60 -16.24 -54.71 9.19
C PRO A 60 -16.21 -53.44 10.12
N PRO A 61 -17.37 -52.85 10.50
CA PRO A 61 -17.41 -51.60 11.30
C PRO A 61 -17.48 -51.83 12.82
N ASN A 62 -16.96 -50.90 13.62
CA ASN A 62 -17.07 -50.96 15.08
C ASN A 62 -17.69 -49.69 15.70
N LYS A 63 -18.46 -49.87 16.79
CA LYS A 63 -19.33 -48.86 17.40
C LYS A 63 -18.70 -48.25 18.66
N SER A 64 -18.74 -46.93 18.79
CA SER A 64 -18.70 -46.22 20.09
C SER A 64 -19.51 -44.91 19.97
N SER A 65 -20.77 -44.92 20.37
CA SER A 65 -21.22 -44.52 21.72
C SER A 65 -21.14 -43.01 22.00
N ASN A 66 -21.92 -42.22 21.26
CA ASN A 66 -22.27 -40.85 21.69
C ASN A 66 -23.24 -40.92 22.89
N LYS A 67 -22.73 -40.70 24.10
CA LYS A 67 -23.61 -40.41 25.25
C LYS A 67 -24.04 -38.94 25.19
N LYS A 68 -25.32 -38.70 24.96
CA LYS A 68 -25.97 -37.42 25.31
C LYS A 68 -25.72 -37.14 26.79
N ILE A 69 -25.24 -35.94 27.11
CA ILE A 69 -25.47 -35.34 28.43
C ILE A 69 -26.53 -34.26 28.23
N LEU A 70 -27.66 -34.46 28.89
CA LEU A 70 -28.76 -33.53 29.01
C LEU A 70 -28.37 -32.41 29.99
N ARG A 71 -28.70 -31.17 29.68
CA ARG A 71 -28.87 -30.09 30.66
C ARG A 71 -29.95 -29.14 30.19
N ASP A 72 -30.93 -28.92 31.06
CA ASP A 72 -32.01 -27.96 30.85
C ASP A 72 -31.53 -26.51 31.00
N PRO A 73 -32.24 -25.54 30.39
CA PRO A 73 -31.89 -24.12 30.45
C PRO A 73 -32.68 -23.38 31.54
N GLU A 74 -32.00 -22.66 32.43
CA GLU A 74 -32.64 -21.58 33.18
C GLU A 74 -31.63 -20.52 33.67
N ASN A 75 -32.12 -19.27 33.75
CA ASN A 75 -31.48 -18.05 34.30
C ASN A 75 -30.40 -17.33 33.47
N GLU A 76 -30.90 -16.43 32.60
CA GLU A 76 -30.30 -15.12 32.25
C GLU A 76 -30.21 -14.20 33.49
N PRO A 77 -29.27 -13.24 33.52
CA PRO A 77 -29.73 -11.85 33.42
C PRO A 77 -28.83 -10.89 32.59
N ALA A 78 -29.41 -10.38 31.52
CA ALA A 78 -29.36 -9.03 30.93
C ALA A 78 -28.17 -8.07 31.20
N ASN A 79 -27.62 -7.58 30.07
CA ASN A 79 -27.09 -6.23 29.82
C ASN A 79 -25.78 -5.75 30.48
N SER A 80 -24.67 -5.89 29.74
CA SER A 80 -23.79 -4.77 29.34
C SER A 80 -22.84 -5.18 28.19
N PRO A 81 -22.63 -4.37 27.13
CA PRO A 81 -21.85 -4.77 25.97
C PRO A 81 -20.35 -4.44 26.13
N SER A 82 -19.62 -5.19 26.96
CA SER A 82 -18.16 -5.23 26.94
C SER A 82 -17.68 -6.51 26.24
N SER A 83 -16.92 -6.37 25.17
CA SER A 83 -16.50 -7.50 24.33
C SER A 83 -15.54 -8.44 25.09
N PRO A 84 -15.90 -9.71 25.37
CA PRO A 84 -15.17 -10.58 26.30
C PRO A 84 -13.88 -11.19 25.71
N ILE A 85 -13.36 -10.66 24.60
CA ILE A 85 -12.24 -11.23 23.85
C ILE A 85 -10.87 -10.83 24.45
N SER A 86 -10.78 -9.70 25.16
CA SER A 86 -9.51 -9.14 25.67
C SER A 86 -8.79 -10.04 26.68
N HIS A 87 -9.49 -10.57 27.68
CA HIS A 87 -8.87 -11.29 28.79
C HIS A 87 -8.52 -12.76 28.48
N ILE A 88 -9.21 -13.39 27.52
CA ILE A 88 -8.91 -14.78 27.11
C ILE A 88 -7.68 -14.80 26.18
N ALA A 89 -7.40 -13.73 25.45
CA ALA A 89 -6.20 -13.62 24.62
C ALA A 89 -4.90 -13.58 25.45
N GLN A 90 -4.89 -12.87 26.59
CA GLN A 90 -3.68 -12.67 27.42
C GLN A 90 -3.16 -13.97 28.05
N SER A 91 -4.02 -14.89 28.47
CA SER A 91 -3.56 -16.17 29.04
C SER A 91 -3.05 -17.15 27.97
N LEU A 92 -3.56 -17.05 26.74
CA LEU A 92 -3.20 -17.93 25.62
C LEU A 92 -1.89 -17.52 24.93
N GLN A 93 -1.50 -16.25 24.93
CA GLN A 93 -0.26 -15.79 24.26
C GLN A 93 1.01 -16.47 24.78
N SER A 94 1.06 -16.83 26.06
CA SER A 94 2.21 -17.57 26.65
C SER A 94 2.33 -19.04 26.20
N ARG A 95 1.32 -19.58 25.51
CA ARG A 95 1.25 -20.99 25.06
C ARG A 95 0.61 -21.16 23.67
N ALA A 96 0.55 -20.09 22.87
CA ALA A 96 -0.14 -20.13 21.59
C ALA A 96 0.58 -21.06 20.62
N SER A 97 -0.15 -22.04 20.06
CA SER A 97 0.33 -22.79 18.90
C SER A 97 0.58 -21.83 17.74
N ARG A 98 1.60 -22.09 16.92
CA ARG A 98 1.90 -21.34 15.68
C ARG A 98 0.65 -21.16 14.79
N THR A 99 -0.25 -22.14 14.77
CA THR A 99 -1.54 -22.06 14.06
C THR A 99 -2.49 -20.98 14.60
N THR A 100 -2.49 -20.74 15.91
CA THR A 100 -3.29 -19.68 16.56
C THR A 100 -2.71 -18.30 16.23
N GLU A 101 -1.39 -18.17 16.23
CA GLU A 101 -0.72 -16.93 15.84
C GLU A 101 -1.04 -16.54 14.39
N THR A 102 -0.93 -17.47 13.43
CA THR A 102 -1.24 -17.19 12.01
C THR A 102 -2.70 -16.74 11.81
N TYR A 103 -3.67 -17.39 12.46
CA TYR A 103 -5.09 -17.01 12.33
C TYR A 103 -5.36 -15.61 12.93
N THR A 104 -4.80 -15.32 14.10
CA THR A 104 -4.90 -14.00 14.73
C THR A 104 -4.21 -12.92 13.88
N ALA A 105 -3.02 -13.20 13.32
CA ALA A 105 -2.31 -12.30 12.44
C ALA A 105 -3.09 -12.01 11.15
N TYR A 106 -3.71 -13.02 10.53
CA TYR A 106 -4.56 -12.82 9.35
C TYR A 106 -5.78 -11.93 9.67
N GLY A 107 -6.49 -12.20 10.77
CA GLY A 107 -7.64 -11.40 11.20
C GLY A 107 -7.26 -9.95 11.54
N ALA A 108 -6.13 -9.75 12.22
CA ALA A 108 -5.60 -8.43 12.56
C ALA A 108 -5.16 -7.64 11.30
N THR A 109 -4.34 -8.24 10.45
CA THR A 109 -3.82 -7.59 9.23
C THR A 109 -4.91 -7.26 8.22
N LYS A 110 -5.97 -8.06 8.13
CA LYS A 110 -7.15 -7.71 7.32
C LYS A 110 -7.77 -6.38 7.77
N LYS A 111 -8.03 -6.22 9.07
CA LYS A 111 -8.62 -4.97 9.62
C LYS A 111 -7.66 -3.78 9.50
N MET A 112 -6.36 -4.01 9.71
CA MET A 112 -5.33 -2.99 9.48
C MET A 112 -5.29 -2.55 8.01
N PHE A 113 -5.33 -3.50 7.08
CA PHE A 113 -5.38 -3.22 5.64
C PHE A 113 -6.66 -2.46 5.25
N GLU A 114 -7.82 -2.84 5.79
CA GLU A 114 -9.08 -2.13 5.60
C GLU A 114 -8.96 -0.65 6.00
N ALA A 115 -8.32 -0.36 7.13
CA ALA A 115 -8.03 1.02 7.54
C ALA A 115 -7.05 1.74 6.60
N CYS A 116 -6.07 1.05 6.00
CA CYS A 116 -5.17 1.62 4.99
C CYS A 116 -5.90 1.97 3.69
N GLN A 117 -6.66 1.04 3.10
CA GLN A 117 -7.30 1.28 1.80
C GLN A 117 -8.41 2.35 1.88
N LEU A 118 -9.06 2.50 3.04
CA LEU A 118 -10.11 3.51 3.26
C LEU A 118 -9.59 4.96 3.20
N GLN A 119 -8.26 5.18 3.28
CA GLN A 119 -7.67 6.52 3.18
C GLN A 119 -7.74 7.11 1.77
N ALA A 120 -7.87 6.26 0.75
CA ALA A 120 -7.97 6.66 -0.65
C ALA A 120 -9.00 5.77 -1.38
N ASP A 121 -10.09 5.41 -0.72
CA ASP A 121 -11.13 4.63 -1.38
C ASP A 121 -11.85 5.48 -2.43
N TYR A 122 -12.13 4.84 -3.56
CA TYR A 122 -12.77 5.44 -4.72
C TYR A 122 -13.64 4.40 -5.41
N LYS A 123 -14.59 4.90 -6.20
CA LYS A 123 -15.49 4.11 -7.05
C LYS A 123 -15.45 4.66 -8.46
N ILE A 124 -15.74 3.83 -9.44
CA ILE A 124 -16.00 4.28 -10.82
C ILE A 124 -17.44 3.88 -11.15
N PRO A 125 -18.44 4.75 -10.90
CA PRO A 125 -19.85 4.43 -11.12
C PRO A 125 -20.16 3.99 -12.56
N GLU A 126 -19.41 4.51 -13.53
CA GLU A 126 -19.55 4.28 -14.97
C GLU A 126 -19.06 2.87 -15.37
N ALA A 127 -18.10 2.29 -14.64
CA ALA A 127 -17.48 1.00 -15.00
C ALA A 127 -18.47 -0.17 -14.98
N SER A 128 -19.54 -0.07 -14.20
CA SER A 128 -20.62 -1.06 -14.14
C SER A 128 -21.82 -0.76 -15.05
N GLN A 129 -21.81 0.38 -15.77
CA GLN A 129 -22.93 0.84 -16.59
C GLN A 129 -22.69 0.55 -18.07
N VAL A 130 -23.56 -0.25 -18.68
CA VAL A 130 -23.47 -0.59 -20.11
C VAL A 130 -23.56 0.69 -20.97
N GLY A 131 -22.59 0.89 -21.85
CA GLY A 131 -22.56 2.01 -22.78
C GLY A 131 -22.08 3.36 -22.20
N ARG A 132 -21.70 3.42 -20.92
CA ARG A 132 -21.01 4.60 -20.38
C ARG A 132 -19.52 4.57 -20.72
N ILE A 133 -18.94 5.74 -20.89
CA ILE A 133 -17.49 5.94 -21.02
C ILE A 133 -16.96 6.27 -19.62
N VAL A 134 -15.91 5.56 -19.19
CA VAL A 134 -15.21 5.86 -17.94
C VAL A 134 -14.38 7.15 -18.13
N PRO A 135 -14.55 8.17 -17.28
CA PRO A 135 -13.76 9.41 -17.35
C PRO A 135 -12.25 9.14 -17.26
N LYS A 136 -11.45 10.02 -17.86
CA LYS A 136 -9.99 9.86 -17.94
C LYS A 136 -9.24 11.05 -17.35
N THR A 137 -8.06 10.78 -16.77
CA THR A 137 -7.06 11.83 -16.52
C THR A 137 -6.38 12.22 -17.82
N ALA A 138 -5.68 13.36 -17.83
CA ALA A 138 -4.86 13.77 -18.99
C ALA A 138 -3.80 12.71 -19.39
N ASN A 139 -3.43 11.81 -18.48
CA ASN A 139 -2.49 10.70 -18.71
C ASN A 139 -3.18 9.39 -19.16
N GLY A 140 -4.50 9.39 -19.38
CA GLY A 140 -5.28 8.23 -19.84
C GLY A 140 -5.65 7.22 -18.74
N GLU A 141 -5.42 7.54 -17.47
CA GLU A 141 -5.82 6.71 -16.33
C GLU A 141 -7.34 6.82 -16.12
N ASP A 142 -7.99 5.72 -15.72
CA ASP A 142 -9.41 5.77 -15.33
C ASP A 142 -9.58 6.65 -14.08
N LEU A 143 -10.47 7.62 -14.18
CA LEU A 143 -10.82 8.60 -13.16
C LEU A 143 -12.17 8.22 -12.55
N GLY A 144 -12.21 8.05 -11.23
CA GLY A 144 -13.41 7.76 -10.47
C GLY A 144 -13.93 8.95 -9.66
N VAL A 145 -14.64 8.61 -8.59
CA VAL A 145 -15.07 9.53 -7.53
C VAL A 145 -14.57 8.98 -6.20
N GLY A 146 -13.98 9.85 -5.38
CA GLY A 146 -13.44 9.51 -4.06
C GLY A 146 -13.66 10.65 -3.06
N GLU A 147 -13.59 10.33 -1.78
CA GLU A 147 -13.83 11.28 -0.68
C GLU A 147 -12.66 11.35 0.31
N GLY A 148 -12.64 12.40 1.14
CA GLY A 148 -11.63 12.62 2.17
C GLY A 148 -10.53 13.61 1.76
N ALA A 149 -9.67 13.92 2.74
CA ALA A 149 -8.63 14.95 2.65
C ALA A 149 -7.61 14.71 1.52
N TRP A 150 -7.27 13.44 1.24
CA TRP A 150 -6.33 13.08 0.17
C TRP A 150 -6.78 13.56 -1.21
N TYR A 151 -8.09 13.62 -1.47
CA TYR A 151 -8.62 14.16 -2.72
C TYR A 151 -8.99 15.64 -2.60
N LYS A 152 -9.64 16.04 -1.49
CA LYS A 152 -10.20 17.39 -1.33
C LYS A 152 -9.17 18.46 -0.93
N GLU A 153 -8.18 18.11 -0.12
CA GLU A 153 -7.19 19.06 0.43
C GLU A 153 -5.85 18.97 -0.30
N LEU A 154 -5.45 17.75 -0.72
CA LEU A 154 -4.21 17.53 -1.47
C LEU A 154 -4.39 17.55 -3.01
N ALA A 155 -5.61 17.74 -3.51
CA ALA A 155 -5.96 17.79 -4.94
C ALA A 155 -5.47 16.56 -5.76
N LEU A 156 -5.41 15.38 -5.12
CA LEU A 156 -5.10 14.15 -5.85
C LEU A 156 -6.35 13.65 -6.59
N LEU A 157 -6.16 12.96 -7.71
CA LEU A 157 -7.27 12.38 -8.46
C LEU A 157 -7.60 10.96 -7.97
N PRO A 158 -8.89 10.57 -7.85
CA PRO A 158 -9.31 9.22 -7.51
C PRO A 158 -9.05 8.23 -8.66
N THR A 159 -7.81 7.77 -8.77
CA THR A 159 -7.35 6.75 -9.73
C THR A 159 -6.80 5.52 -9.01
N PHE A 160 -6.68 4.40 -9.71
CA PHE A 160 -6.02 3.19 -9.20
C PHE A 160 -4.58 3.45 -8.72
N SER A 161 -3.82 4.27 -9.45
CA SER A 161 -2.45 4.61 -9.09
C SER A 161 -2.36 5.49 -7.84
N THR A 162 -3.30 6.42 -7.66
CA THR A 162 -3.39 7.25 -6.44
C THR A 162 -3.73 6.37 -5.24
N TRP A 163 -4.74 5.50 -5.39
CA TRP A 163 -5.15 4.56 -4.35
C TRP A 163 -3.99 3.64 -3.94
N SER A 164 -3.26 3.03 -4.90
CA SER A 164 -2.20 2.09 -4.57
C SER A 164 -1.04 2.77 -3.83
N GLN A 165 -0.64 3.98 -4.23
CA GLN A 165 0.47 4.71 -3.61
C GLN A 165 0.12 5.26 -2.22
N ILE A 166 -1.12 5.76 -2.01
CA ILE A 166 -1.58 6.14 -0.67
C ILE A 166 -1.76 4.91 0.22
N THR A 167 -2.27 3.80 -0.31
CA THR A 167 -2.39 2.53 0.45
C THR A 167 -1.01 2.00 0.83
N PHE A 168 -0.02 2.06 -0.06
CA PHE A 168 1.38 1.76 0.27
C PHE A 168 1.96 2.69 1.33
N LEU A 169 1.65 3.99 1.32
CA LEU A 169 2.07 4.90 2.40
C LEU A 169 1.54 4.43 3.76
N HIS A 170 0.28 4.04 3.87
CA HIS A 170 -0.29 3.56 5.12
C HIS A 170 0.20 2.15 5.52
N MET A 171 0.35 1.24 4.56
CA MET A 171 1.00 -0.06 4.78
C MET A 171 2.46 0.10 5.23
N TYR A 172 3.17 1.11 4.72
CA TYR A 172 4.54 1.43 5.13
C TYR A 172 4.57 1.88 6.60
N LEU A 173 3.70 2.81 6.98
CA LEU A 173 3.57 3.27 8.36
C LEU A 173 3.33 2.09 9.32
N LEU A 174 2.42 1.16 8.98
CA LEU A 174 2.24 -0.09 9.73
C LEU A 174 3.49 -0.96 9.73
N THR A 175 4.14 -1.14 8.58
CA THR A 175 5.33 -1.99 8.45
C THR A 175 6.47 -1.51 9.35
N VAL A 176 6.67 -0.19 9.50
CA VAL A 176 7.63 0.39 10.45
C VAL A 176 7.30 -0.04 11.88
N ARG A 177 6.02 0.01 12.30
CA ARG A 177 5.59 -0.42 13.64
C ARG A 177 5.61 -1.94 13.83
N LEU A 178 5.36 -2.72 12.78
CA LEU A 178 5.43 -4.19 12.82
C LEU A 178 6.88 -4.70 12.92
N ARG A 179 7.87 -3.94 12.44
CA ARG A 179 9.30 -4.27 12.62
C ARG A 179 9.77 -4.23 14.07
N THR A 180 9.00 -3.61 14.98
CA THR A 180 9.32 -3.55 16.42
C THR A 180 8.66 -4.67 17.23
N LEU A 181 7.95 -5.60 16.59
CA LEU A 181 7.42 -6.80 17.26
C LEU A 181 8.57 -7.65 17.83
N PRO A 182 8.37 -8.33 18.98
CA PRO A 182 9.44 -9.06 19.68
C PRO A 182 9.96 -10.28 18.90
N SER A 183 9.18 -10.84 17.98
CA SER A 183 9.55 -11.99 17.17
C SER A 183 9.69 -11.63 15.68
N PRO A 184 10.85 -11.94 15.05
CA PRO A 184 11.01 -11.83 13.60
C PRO A 184 10.05 -12.71 12.78
N GLU A 185 9.54 -13.82 13.35
CA GLU A 185 8.55 -14.67 12.69
C GLU A 185 7.17 -14.00 12.66
N SER A 186 6.78 -13.33 13.75
CA SER A 186 5.56 -12.53 13.80
C SER A 186 5.62 -11.38 12.80
N PHE A 187 6.73 -10.64 12.74
CA PHE A 187 6.91 -9.58 11.73
C PHE A 187 6.74 -10.09 10.28
N ARG A 188 7.35 -11.24 9.95
CA ARG A 188 7.22 -11.86 8.61
C ARG A 188 5.77 -12.24 8.31
N THR A 189 5.10 -12.89 9.26
CA THR A 189 3.71 -13.34 9.14
C THR A 189 2.75 -12.16 8.92
N TYR A 190 2.85 -11.12 9.75
CA TYR A 190 2.03 -9.91 9.60
C TYR A 190 2.34 -9.17 8.28
N SER A 191 3.61 -9.04 7.90
CA SER A 191 4.00 -8.38 6.65
C SER A 191 3.49 -9.11 5.41
N GLN A 192 3.54 -10.45 5.43
CA GLN A 192 3.02 -11.28 4.34
C GLN A 192 1.50 -11.09 4.21
N HIS A 193 0.74 -11.27 5.29
CA HIS A 193 -0.71 -11.13 5.22
C HIS A 193 -1.17 -9.70 4.88
N LEU A 194 -0.45 -8.66 5.32
CA LEU A 194 -0.74 -7.28 4.93
C LEU A 194 -0.62 -7.09 3.40
N LEU A 195 0.41 -7.67 2.79
CA LEU A 195 0.63 -7.65 1.34
C LEU A 195 -0.34 -8.57 0.57
N ASP A 196 -0.72 -9.72 1.12
CA ASP A 196 -1.71 -10.62 0.53
C ASP A 196 -3.09 -9.92 0.44
N ASN A 197 -3.50 -9.24 1.51
CA ASN A 197 -4.74 -8.45 1.55
C ASN A 197 -4.71 -7.31 0.50
N PHE A 198 -3.60 -6.57 0.38
CA PHE A 198 -3.41 -5.59 -0.69
C PHE A 198 -3.54 -6.20 -2.08
N SER A 199 -2.85 -7.32 -2.33
CA SER A 199 -2.80 -7.97 -3.65
C SER A 199 -4.18 -8.46 -4.08
N HIS A 200 -4.97 -9.02 -3.15
CA HIS A 200 -6.34 -9.43 -3.40
C HIS A 200 -7.26 -8.23 -3.72
N ASN A 201 -7.18 -7.15 -2.94
CA ASN A 201 -7.97 -5.94 -3.17
C ASN A 201 -7.60 -5.25 -4.50
N ALA A 202 -6.31 -5.24 -4.84
CA ALA A 202 -5.80 -4.74 -6.11
C ALA A 202 -6.34 -5.56 -7.30
N GLU A 203 -6.32 -6.90 -7.25
CA GLU A 203 -6.92 -7.75 -8.32
C GLU A 203 -8.43 -7.49 -8.45
N HIS A 204 -9.13 -7.31 -7.33
CA HIS A 204 -10.55 -6.99 -7.31
C HIS A 204 -10.84 -5.64 -7.99
N ARG A 205 -10.15 -4.55 -7.60
CA ARG A 205 -10.30 -3.22 -8.24
C ARG A 205 -9.97 -3.25 -9.73
N MET A 206 -8.88 -3.92 -10.13
CA MET A 206 -8.54 -4.12 -11.56
C MET A 206 -9.68 -4.78 -12.34
N THR A 207 -10.38 -5.73 -11.72
CA THR A 207 -11.49 -6.45 -12.36
C THR A 207 -12.76 -5.59 -12.41
N ILE A 208 -13.16 -4.98 -11.28
CA ILE A 208 -14.46 -4.31 -11.13
C ILE A 208 -14.47 -2.88 -11.71
N TYR A 209 -13.42 -2.09 -11.48
CA TYR A 209 -13.39 -0.69 -11.90
C TYR A 209 -12.66 -0.45 -13.24
N HIS A 210 -11.75 -1.36 -13.62
CA HIS A 210 -10.88 -1.19 -14.79
C HIS A 210 -11.08 -2.26 -15.87
N GLY A 211 -12.10 -3.11 -15.74
CA GLY A 211 -12.48 -4.11 -16.75
C GLY A 211 -11.38 -5.12 -17.12
N MET A 212 -10.36 -5.32 -16.28
CA MET A 212 -9.19 -6.16 -16.60
C MET A 212 -9.52 -7.65 -16.47
N THR A 213 -10.38 -8.17 -17.34
CA THR A 213 -10.86 -9.57 -17.33
C THR A 213 -9.74 -10.60 -17.53
N MET A 214 -8.70 -10.26 -18.29
CA MET A 214 -7.57 -11.14 -18.59
C MET A 214 -6.64 -11.35 -17.38
N ARG A 215 -6.67 -12.55 -16.78
CA ARG A 215 -5.80 -12.94 -15.64
C ARG A 215 -4.31 -12.69 -15.90
N GLY A 216 -3.82 -12.95 -17.12
CA GLY A 216 -2.41 -12.73 -17.48
C GLY A 216 -1.96 -11.27 -17.38
N ILE A 217 -2.88 -10.32 -17.64
CA ILE A 217 -2.61 -8.88 -17.49
C ILE A 217 -2.61 -8.52 -16.00
N ARG A 218 -3.64 -8.91 -15.24
CA ARG A 218 -3.69 -8.66 -13.79
C ARG A 218 -2.46 -9.20 -13.06
N ASN A 219 -2.05 -10.44 -13.37
CA ASN A 219 -0.85 -11.05 -12.79
C ASN A 219 0.46 -10.30 -13.12
N ARG A 220 0.51 -9.55 -14.23
CA ARG A 220 1.64 -8.66 -14.55
C ARG A 220 1.60 -7.41 -13.68
N TYR A 221 0.46 -6.71 -13.67
CA TYR A 221 0.24 -5.53 -12.84
C TYR A 221 0.49 -5.80 -11.34
N LEU A 222 0.08 -6.95 -10.81
CA LEU A 222 0.36 -7.34 -9.41
C LEU A 222 1.88 -7.51 -9.14
N LYS A 223 2.65 -8.03 -10.09
CA LYS A 223 4.12 -8.10 -9.98
C LYS A 223 4.75 -6.71 -10.03
N ASP A 224 4.26 -5.85 -10.91
CA ASP A 224 4.74 -4.47 -11.04
C ASP A 224 4.44 -3.67 -9.75
N LEU A 225 3.25 -3.84 -9.16
CA LEU A 225 2.89 -3.29 -7.86
C LEU A 225 3.76 -3.84 -6.72
N PHE A 226 4.10 -5.13 -6.73
CA PHE A 226 5.02 -5.70 -5.72
C PHE A 226 6.44 -5.09 -5.82
N ILE A 227 6.93 -4.81 -7.04
CA ILE A 227 8.20 -4.11 -7.24
C ILE A 227 8.09 -2.66 -6.74
N GLN A 228 6.99 -1.96 -7.05
CA GLN A 228 6.72 -0.61 -6.54
C GLN A 228 6.69 -0.58 -5.00
N TRP A 229 6.01 -1.51 -4.34
CA TRP A 229 5.96 -1.64 -2.88
C TRP A 229 7.37 -1.72 -2.26
N ARG A 230 8.27 -2.52 -2.86
CA ARG A 230 9.66 -2.62 -2.40
C ARG A 230 10.45 -1.32 -2.62
N GLY A 231 10.18 -0.59 -3.70
CA GLY A 231 10.74 0.75 -3.95
C GLY A 231 10.21 1.83 -3.00
N VAL A 232 8.94 1.70 -2.57
CA VAL A 232 8.32 2.56 -1.54
C VAL A 232 8.98 2.32 -0.18
N LEU A 233 9.10 1.05 0.24
CA LEU A 233 9.79 0.67 1.48
C LEU A 233 11.19 1.30 1.56
N ALA A 234 12.04 1.05 0.57
CA ALA A 234 13.41 1.55 0.55
C ALA A 234 13.50 3.10 0.56
N ALA A 235 12.62 3.77 -0.18
CA ALA A 235 12.65 5.24 -0.28
C ALA A 235 12.14 5.93 0.99
N TYR A 236 11.09 5.42 1.62
CA TYR A 236 10.61 5.98 2.89
C TYR A 236 11.53 5.61 4.05
N ASP A 237 12.14 4.41 4.07
CA ASP A 237 13.17 4.07 5.06
C ASP A 237 14.37 5.02 4.98
N GLN A 238 14.87 5.30 3.76
CA GLN A 238 15.91 6.31 3.55
C GLN A 238 15.46 7.72 4.01
N GLY A 239 14.22 8.11 3.70
CA GLY A 239 13.65 9.40 4.08
C GLY A 239 13.52 9.58 5.60
N LEU A 240 13.03 8.57 6.32
CA LEU A 240 12.91 8.62 7.78
C LEU A 240 14.25 8.87 8.46
N VAL A 241 15.32 8.21 7.99
CA VAL A 241 16.68 8.31 8.54
C VAL A 241 17.40 9.59 8.11
N SER A 242 17.23 10.03 6.86
CA SER A 242 17.99 11.17 6.31
C SER A 242 17.40 12.54 6.65
N GLY A 243 16.11 12.60 6.99
CA GLY A 243 15.40 13.84 7.33
C GLY A 243 14.34 14.26 6.31
N ASP A 244 13.59 15.29 6.68
CA ASP A 244 12.28 15.58 6.09
C ASP A 244 12.34 16.03 4.62
N ALA A 245 13.44 16.64 4.16
CA ALA A 245 13.63 16.94 2.75
C ALA A 245 13.73 15.68 1.87
N VAL A 246 14.43 14.65 2.34
CA VAL A 246 14.57 13.37 1.62
C VAL A 246 13.27 12.56 1.69
N LEU A 247 12.59 12.60 2.84
CA LEU A 247 11.25 12.01 2.97
C LEU A 247 10.23 12.71 2.06
N GLY A 248 10.25 14.04 1.98
CA GLY A 248 9.43 14.84 1.08
C GLY A 248 9.68 14.51 -0.40
N ALA A 249 10.95 14.36 -0.80
CA ALA A 249 11.29 13.91 -2.16
C ALA A 249 10.75 12.50 -2.46
N ALA A 250 10.80 11.57 -1.50
CA ALA A 250 10.23 10.24 -1.65
C ALA A 250 8.69 10.27 -1.74
N VAL A 251 8.04 11.08 -0.90
CA VAL A 251 6.57 11.31 -0.91
C VAL A 251 6.13 11.89 -2.25
N TRP A 252 6.78 12.95 -2.72
CA TRP A 252 6.52 13.60 -4.00
C TRP A 252 6.64 12.63 -5.18
N ARG A 253 7.74 11.85 -5.23
CA ARG A 253 7.97 10.86 -6.30
C ARG A 253 6.89 9.77 -6.33
N ASN A 254 6.42 9.30 -5.17
CA ASN A 254 5.47 8.19 -5.08
C ASN A 254 4.01 8.65 -5.24
N ILE A 255 3.59 9.70 -4.50
CA ILE A 255 2.20 10.17 -4.44
C ILE A 255 1.85 11.08 -5.63
N TRP A 256 2.73 12.03 -5.96
CA TRP A 256 2.57 12.98 -7.08
C TRP A 256 3.31 12.55 -8.35
N LYS A 257 3.83 11.30 -8.40
CA LYS A 257 4.50 10.72 -9.59
C LYS A 257 5.69 11.55 -10.11
N ALA A 258 6.33 12.33 -9.23
CA ALA A 258 7.34 13.34 -9.58
C ALA A 258 6.84 14.46 -10.53
N SER A 259 5.55 14.77 -10.51
CA SER A 259 4.96 15.91 -11.23
C SER A 259 5.26 17.23 -10.51
N HIS A 260 5.56 18.29 -11.27
CA HIS A 260 5.63 19.67 -10.76
C HIS A 260 4.33 20.45 -10.95
N VAL A 261 3.33 19.84 -11.61
CA VAL A 261 1.97 20.40 -11.78
C VAL A 261 0.93 19.56 -11.06
N GLU A 262 -0.19 20.18 -10.68
CA GLU A 262 -1.28 19.47 -10.01
C GLU A 262 -1.95 18.44 -10.95
N PRO A 263 -2.39 17.27 -10.42
CA PRO A 263 -3.06 16.25 -11.24
C PRO A 263 -4.41 16.74 -11.80
N LYS A 264 -4.61 16.66 -13.13
CA LYS A 264 -5.84 17.12 -13.80
C LYS A 264 -6.62 16.02 -14.55
N ALA A 265 -7.95 16.19 -14.58
CA ALA A 265 -8.83 15.47 -15.49
C ALA A 265 -8.54 15.88 -16.95
N ALA A 266 -8.87 15.02 -17.93
CA ALA A 266 -8.61 15.33 -19.34
C ALA A 266 -9.38 16.59 -19.83
N ASP A 267 -10.58 16.81 -19.30
CA ASP A 267 -11.54 17.79 -19.81
C ASP A 267 -11.62 19.08 -18.97
N ASP A 268 -10.66 19.34 -18.06
CA ASP A 268 -10.66 20.48 -17.13
C ASP A 268 -10.52 21.86 -17.83
N GLY A 269 -9.89 21.91 -19.02
CA GLY A 269 -9.74 23.13 -19.82
C GLY A 269 -8.85 24.25 -19.24
N ASN A 270 -8.55 24.20 -17.94
CA ASN A 270 -7.70 25.14 -17.22
C ASN A 270 -6.21 24.80 -17.39
N GLU A 271 -5.36 25.81 -17.57
CA GLU A 271 -3.89 25.66 -17.66
C GLU A 271 -3.30 24.88 -16.46
N PRO A 272 -2.22 24.09 -16.63
CA PRO A 272 -1.58 23.37 -15.52
C PRO A 272 -1.03 24.32 -14.46
N GLU A 273 -1.55 24.20 -13.23
CA GLU A 273 -1.05 24.97 -12.08
C GLU A 273 0.17 24.29 -11.45
N GLU A 274 1.13 25.10 -10.99
CA GLU A 274 2.28 24.61 -10.22
C GLU A 274 1.81 23.97 -8.91
N MET A 275 2.38 22.82 -8.57
CA MET A 275 2.01 22.07 -7.37
C MET A 275 2.35 22.81 -6.08
N ASP A 276 1.38 22.98 -5.19
CA ASP A 276 1.63 23.54 -3.85
C ASP A 276 2.49 22.58 -3.01
N TRP A 277 3.78 22.88 -2.90
CA TRP A 277 4.77 22.11 -2.12
C TRP A 277 4.40 21.96 -0.64
N ARG A 278 3.51 22.79 -0.08
CA ARG A 278 2.98 22.59 1.28
C ARG A 278 2.19 21.29 1.40
N LYS A 279 1.54 20.83 0.33
CA LYS A 279 0.85 19.52 0.28
C LYS A 279 1.82 18.36 0.53
N VAL A 280 3.04 18.43 -0.03
CA VAL A 280 4.11 17.44 0.22
C VAL A 280 4.58 17.52 1.68
N ALA A 281 4.82 18.73 2.19
CA ALA A 281 5.26 18.94 3.57
C ALA A 281 4.23 18.45 4.61
N VAL A 282 2.92 18.62 4.33
CA VAL A 282 1.84 18.12 5.18
C VAL A 282 1.83 16.60 5.25
N VAL A 283 2.06 15.91 4.13
CA VAL A 283 2.18 14.43 4.13
C VAL A 283 3.43 13.96 4.89
N VAL A 284 4.53 14.71 4.84
CA VAL A 284 5.72 14.43 5.67
C VAL A 284 5.42 14.60 7.17
N GLY A 285 4.78 15.71 7.56
CA GLY A 285 4.36 15.96 8.94
C GLY A 285 3.40 14.88 9.45
N TYR A 286 2.42 14.51 8.63
CA TYR A 286 1.51 13.39 8.86
C TYR A 286 2.26 12.08 9.12
N MET A 287 3.17 11.68 8.23
CA MET A 287 3.96 10.44 8.41
C MET A 287 4.75 10.45 9.72
N ARG A 288 5.38 11.58 10.09
CA ARG A 288 6.09 11.74 11.37
C ARG A 288 5.15 11.62 12.57
N ARG A 289 4.00 12.29 12.53
CA ARG A 289 2.98 12.25 13.60
C ARG A 289 2.46 10.83 13.81
N VAL A 290 1.99 10.16 12.76
CA VAL A 290 1.40 8.82 12.87
C VAL A 290 2.42 7.78 13.36
N LEU A 291 3.67 7.85 12.91
CA LEU A 291 4.74 6.99 13.46
C LEU A 291 5.00 7.26 14.95
N ALA A 292 5.02 8.52 15.38
CA ALA A 292 5.20 8.88 16.77
C ALA A 292 4.00 8.51 17.66
N GLU A 293 2.78 8.51 17.11
CA GLU A 293 1.58 8.02 17.81
C GLU A 293 1.61 6.49 17.95
N MET A 294 1.81 5.75 16.86
CA MET A 294 1.89 4.27 16.89
C MET A 294 3.06 3.74 17.72
N GLY A 295 4.19 4.46 17.75
CA GLY A 295 5.35 4.12 18.57
C GLY A 295 5.12 4.22 20.09
N ARG A 296 4.05 4.89 20.52
CA ARG A 296 3.65 4.99 21.94
C ARG A 296 2.63 3.94 22.37
N VAL A 297 2.06 3.18 21.44
CA VAL A 297 1.01 2.20 21.71
C VAL A 297 1.60 0.79 21.81
N PRO A 298 1.30 0.02 22.87
CA PRO A 298 1.70 -1.38 23.00
C PRO A 298 1.22 -2.27 21.83
N ASP A 299 1.86 -3.42 21.63
CA ASP A 299 1.57 -4.32 20.49
C ASP A 299 0.09 -4.75 20.45
N GLU A 300 -0.47 -5.05 21.63
CA GLU A 300 -1.87 -5.44 21.81
C GLU A 300 -2.87 -4.32 21.45
N GLY A 301 -2.48 -3.05 21.58
CA GLY A 301 -3.33 -1.90 21.27
C GLY A 301 -3.25 -1.42 19.81
N LEU A 302 -2.30 -1.94 19.02
CA LEU A 302 -2.03 -1.47 17.66
C LEU A 302 -3.24 -1.65 16.72
N VAL A 303 -3.94 -2.78 16.84
CA VAL A 303 -5.12 -3.09 16.02
C VAL A 303 -6.25 -2.09 16.29
N ASP A 304 -6.54 -1.80 17.55
CA ASP A 304 -7.64 -0.92 17.95
C ASP A 304 -7.35 0.55 17.64
N LEU A 305 -6.09 0.99 17.77
CA LEU A 305 -5.65 2.33 17.36
C LEU A 305 -5.92 2.59 15.86
N VAL A 306 -5.62 1.60 15.02
CA VAL A 306 -5.77 1.66 13.56
C VAL A 306 -7.24 1.58 13.14
N ILE A 307 -8.02 0.66 13.73
CA ILE A 307 -9.46 0.51 13.44
C ILE A 307 -10.27 1.71 13.93
N GLY A 308 -9.94 2.26 15.09
CA GLY A 308 -10.64 3.39 15.69
C GLY A 308 -10.54 4.70 14.90
N LYS A 309 -9.88 4.70 13.73
CA LYS A 309 -9.59 5.87 12.88
C LYS A 309 -8.87 6.99 13.64
N LYS A 310 -8.10 6.63 14.68
CA LYS A 310 -7.33 7.58 15.48
C LYS A 310 -5.93 7.81 14.90
N ALA A 311 -5.27 6.76 14.40
CA ALA A 311 -3.96 6.87 13.77
C ALA A 311 -4.00 7.50 12.37
N PHE A 312 -4.96 7.11 11.51
CA PHE A 312 -4.94 7.52 10.10
C PHE A 312 -5.93 8.63 9.77
N GLY A 313 -5.48 9.54 8.91
CA GLY A 313 -6.22 10.71 8.46
C GLY A 313 -5.41 11.99 8.68
N LEU A 314 -5.36 12.83 7.65
CA LEU A 314 -4.87 14.20 7.76
C LEU A 314 -5.80 14.99 8.69
N ASN A 315 -5.22 15.86 9.50
CA ASN A 315 -5.97 16.70 10.44
C ASN A 315 -5.43 18.14 10.47
N ARG A 316 -6.11 19.01 11.22
CA ARG A 316 -5.75 20.44 11.33
C ARG A 316 -4.36 20.68 11.95
N GLN A 317 -3.80 19.74 12.71
CA GLN A 317 -2.46 19.87 13.29
C GLN A 317 -1.39 19.68 12.20
N ASP A 318 -1.60 18.77 11.25
CA ASP A 318 -0.67 18.53 10.13
C ASP A 318 -0.52 19.80 9.27
N TRP A 319 -1.64 20.41 8.88
CA TRP A 319 -1.67 21.70 8.18
C TRP A 319 -1.18 22.87 9.05
N GLY A 320 -1.58 22.90 10.32
CA GLY A 320 -1.17 23.94 11.26
C GLY A 320 0.35 24.00 11.43
N LEU A 321 1.01 22.85 11.55
CA LEU A 321 2.47 22.74 11.63
C LEU A 321 3.16 23.34 10.40
N VAL A 322 2.72 22.98 9.19
CA VAL A 322 3.29 23.48 7.93
C VAL A 322 3.00 24.97 7.71
N GLY A 323 1.90 25.48 8.27
CA GLY A 323 1.60 26.91 8.30
C GLY A 323 2.46 27.74 9.27
N THR A 324 3.25 27.12 10.16
CA THR A 324 4.11 27.87 11.08
C THR A 324 5.43 28.32 10.44
N VAL A 325 5.89 29.51 10.82
CA VAL A 325 7.22 29.99 10.42
C VAL A 325 8.29 29.26 11.23
N SER A 326 8.97 28.31 10.58
CA SER A 326 10.19 27.70 11.12
C SER A 326 11.23 28.76 11.47
N ARG A 327 11.88 28.61 12.63
CA ARG A 327 12.99 29.48 13.08
C ARG A 327 14.08 29.65 12.03
N GLY A 328 14.44 28.55 11.35
CA GLY A 328 15.47 28.53 10.30
C GLY A 328 15.01 29.05 8.93
N MET A 329 13.74 29.42 8.74
CA MET A 329 13.24 29.89 7.43
C MET A 329 13.78 31.28 7.07
N ASN A 330 14.07 32.10 8.07
CA ASN A 330 14.67 33.44 7.92
C ASN A 330 16.19 33.42 8.14
N GLU A 331 16.78 32.25 8.45
CA GLU A 331 18.22 32.11 8.62
C GLU A 331 18.88 31.87 7.24
N PRO A 332 20.01 32.52 6.93
CA PRO A 332 20.65 32.36 5.63
C PRO A 332 21.20 30.94 5.47
N PHE A 333 20.74 30.23 4.44
CA PHE A 333 21.23 28.89 4.08
C PHE A 333 22.77 28.86 4.01
N GLY A 334 23.39 28.08 4.89
CA GLY A 334 24.82 27.75 4.79
C GLY A 334 25.76 28.44 5.79
N ARG A 335 25.30 29.25 6.75
CA ARG A 335 26.11 29.51 7.95
C ARG A 335 26.02 28.32 8.91
N LEU A 336 27.08 27.52 8.95
CA LEU A 336 27.41 26.80 10.18
C LEU A 336 27.50 27.84 11.29
N ALA A 337 26.88 27.58 12.44
CA ALA A 337 27.00 28.48 13.59
C ALA A 337 28.49 28.67 13.89
N ASP A 338 28.96 29.92 13.87
CA ASP A 338 30.34 30.25 14.16
C ASP A 338 30.67 29.70 15.55
N ALA A 339 31.52 28.67 15.61
CA ALA A 339 31.82 27.98 16.85
C ALA A 339 32.36 28.99 17.86
N GLU A 340 31.69 29.07 19.02
CA GLU A 340 32.08 29.99 20.09
C GLU A 340 33.58 29.83 20.37
N LYS A 341 34.36 30.84 20.00
CA LYS A 341 35.72 30.98 20.49
C LYS A 341 35.62 31.18 22.01
N LYS A 342 35.82 30.10 22.75
CA LYS A 342 36.29 30.18 24.12
C LYS A 342 37.69 30.79 24.08
N GLU A 343 37.75 32.11 24.22
CA GLU A 343 38.99 32.77 24.63
C GLU A 343 39.37 32.27 26.02
N SER A 344 40.69 32.22 26.25
CA SER A 344 41.34 31.53 27.36
C SER A 344 41.60 32.45 28.55
#